data_AF-A0AAV5FNE2-F1
#
_entry.id   AF-A0AAV5FNE2-F1
#
_cell.length_a   1.000
_cell.length_b   1.000
_cell.length_c   1.000
_cell.angle_alpha   90.00
_cell.angle_beta   90.00
_cell.angle_gamma   90.00
#
_symmetry.space_group_name_H-M   'P 1'
#
loop_
_entity.id
_entity.type
_entity.pdbx_description
1 polymer ?
#
loop_
_entity_poly.entity_id
_entity_poly.type
_entity_poly.pdbx_seq_one_letter_code
_entity_poly.pdbx_strand_id
1 'polypeptide(L)'
;MPTDDEIDGIKAYIPRLCIARWPKGFKPVPIEKYDGQTHPREWLQLYSTVIRSAGGDSYVMANYLLVCLDPAVRIWLTSLLEESMTSWGDLNRKLIESFQATCNRPSNHFDLTRIKQKTNEPLCDYIKQFFAKKTEIPNVPDQQIIAAFQGRIRSDDLVREIGRRNHDLMLTTQECFEIADKFAFGESVLDDIRGKGKEKRRDKLESSKKDMKRKPDNVVHTVDRLQKSPRTSQPSTDELLSGPCLWHPKGNHKAKDCYRLKRSAMAALKVAKDPPRRNSKDKTNDDGDKDDSGEF
;
A
#
# COMPACT_ATOMS: atom_id res chain seq x y z
N MET A 1 -16.12 -15.62 -63.96
CA MET A 1 -14.69 -15.71 -63.60
C MET A 1 -14.46 -14.71 -62.50
N PRO A 2 -14.29 -15.12 -61.23
CA PRO A 2 -13.85 -14.20 -60.20
C PRO A 2 -12.36 -13.91 -60.45
N THR A 3 -12.00 -12.64 -60.52
CA THR A 3 -10.60 -12.19 -60.59
C THR A 3 -9.96 -12.36 -59.21
N ASP A 4 -8.82 -13.06 -59.15
CA ASP A 4 -7.99 -13.36 -57.97
C ASP A 4 -7.38 -12.15 -57.24
N ASP A 5 -7.92 -10.94 -57.41
CA ASP A 5 -7.53 -9.73 -56.68
C ASP A 5 -8.66 -9.26 -55.75
N GLU A 6 -9.32 -10.19 -55.06
CA GLU A 6 -10.11 -9.83 -53.87
C GLU A 6 -9.09 -9.41 -52.81
N ILE A 7 -8.72 -8.12 -52.83
CA ILE A 7 -7.72 -7.51 -51.96
C ILE A 7 -8.00 -8.01 -50.54
N ASP A 8 -7.06 -8.78 -49.99
CA ASP A 8 -7.04 -9.36 -48.66
C ASP A 8 -6.87 -8.26 -47.58
N GLY A 9 -7.67 -7.21 -47.73
CA GLY A 9 -7.66 -5.96 -47.02
C GLY A 9 -8.87 -5.86 -46.10
N ILE A 10 -8.74 -5.04 -45.06
CA ILE A 10 -9.83 -4.80 -44.12
C ILE A 10 -10.96 -4.11 -44.87
N LYS A 11 -12.10 -4.80 -45.05
CA LYS A 11 -13.26 -4.31 -45.83
C LYS A 11 -13.71 -2.89 -45.49
N ALA A 12 -13.54 -2.49 -44.23
CA ALA A 12 -13.91 -1.17 -43.75
C ALA A 12 -12.96 -0.03 -44.23
N TYR A 13 -11.82 -0.37 -44.85
CA TYR A 13 -10.88 0.60 -45.42
C TYR A 13 -11.22 0.89 -46.87
N ILE A 14 -11.06 2.16 -47.27
CA ILE A 14 -10.99 2.47 -48.70
C ILE A 14 -9.79 1.76 -49.34
N PRO A 15 -9.84 1.36 -50.63
CA PRO A 15 -8.74 0.65 -51.29
C PRO A 15 -7.37 1.33 -51.12
N ARG A 16 -7.34 2.68 -51.16
CA ARG A 16 -6.09 3.45 -50.97
C ARG A 16 -5.45 3.23 -49.60
N LEU A 17 -6.25 3.06 -48.55
CA LEU A 17 -5.75 2.89 -47.19
C LEU A 17 -5.09 1.52 -47.00
N CYS A 18 -5.49 0.50 -47.78
CA CYS A 18 -4.87 -0.84 -47.79
C CYS A 18 -3.48 -0.87 -48.45
N ILE A 19 -3.11 0.15 -49.24
CA ILE A 19 -1.84 0.18 -49.98
C ILE A 19 -0.72 0.74 -49.10
N ALA A 20 -0.32 -0.02 -48.06
CA ALA A 20 0.81 0.34 -47.20
C ALA A 20 2.15 0.01 -47.87
N ARG A 21 3.07 0.99 -47.88
CA ARG A 21 4.48 0.77 -48.26
C ARG A 21 5.29 0.42 -47.02
N TRP A 22 5.54 -0.87 -46.83
CA TRP A 22 6.29 -1.36 -45.66
C TRP A 22 7.75 -0.86 -45.66
N PRO A 23 8.23 -0.27 -44.56
CA PRO A 23 9.63 0.16 -44.44
C PRO A 23 10.60 -1.01 -44.57
N LYS A 24 11.79 -0.75 -45.13
CA LYS A 24 12.85 -1.78 -45.18
C LYS A 24 13.25 -2.19 -43.77
N GLY A 25 13.22 -3.49 -43.49
CA GLY A 25 13.55 -4.01 -42.17
C GLY A 25 12.51 -3.73 -41.08
N PHE A 26 11.26 -3.42 -41.46
CA PHE A 26 10.17 -3.13 -40.53
C PHE A 26 9.97 -4.26 -39.51
N LYS A 27 10.39 -3.99 -38.28
CA LYS A 27 10.30 -4.88 -37.12
C LYS A 27 9.99 -4.04 -35.88
N PRO A 28 8.72 -3.67 -35.67
CA PRO A 28 8.33 -2.93 -34.47
C PRO A 28 8.59 -3.75 -33.21
N VAL A 29 8.89 -3.06 -32.11
CA VAL A 29 9.01 -3.68 -30.80
C VAL A 29 7.69 -4.34 -30.42
N PRO A 30 7.69 -5.55 -29.82
CA PRO A 30 6.46 -6.18 -29.37
C PRO A 30 5.70 -5.29 -28.40
N ILE A 31 4.40 -5.11 -28.65
CA ILE A 31 3.46 -4.43 -27.77
C ILE A 31 2.36 -5.41 -27.39
N GLU A 32 1.77 -5.20 -26.22
CA GLU A 32 0.57 -5.93 -25.81
C GLU A 32 -0.58 -5.64 -26.78
N LYS A 33 -1.33 -6.69 -27.12
CA LYS A 33 -2.48 -6.56 -28.01
C LYS A 33 -3.57 -5.76 -27.32
N TYR A 34 -4.30 -4.97 -28.12
CA TYR A 34 -5.43 -4.22 -27.60
C TYR A 34 -6.62 -5.15 -27.34
N ASP A 35 -7.00 -5.25 -26.08
CA ASP A 35 -8.06 -6.11 -25.54
C ASP A 35 -9.44 -5.43 -25.49
N GLY A 36 -9.51 -4.12 -25.77
CA GLY A 36 -10.73 -3.32 -25.66
C GLY A 36 -11.06 -2.84 -24.24
N GLN A 37 -10.25 -3.20 -23.24
CA GLN A 37 -10.41 -2.80 -21.84
C GLN A 37 -9.42 -1.70 -21.44
N THR A 38 -8.24 -1.67 -22.08
CA THR A 38 -7.23 -0.64 -21.90
C THR A 38 -7.71 0.71 -22.45
N HIS A 39 -7.25 1.83 -21.86
CA HIS A 39 -7.64 3.16 -22.31
C HIS A 39 -7.20 3.41 -23.76
N PRO A 40 -8.14 3.58 -24.71
CA PRO A 40 -7.84 3.52 -26.14
C PRO A 40 -6.87 4.62 -26.58
N ARG A 41 -6.93 5.82 -25.98
CA ARG A 41 -5.99 6.90 -26.32
C ARG A 41 -4.57 6.59 -25.91
N GLU A 42 -4.36 6.00 -24.73
CA GLU A 42 -3.02 5.71 -24.20
C GLU A 42 -2.38 4.57 -25.00
N TRP A 43 -3.17 3.52 -25.26
CA TRP A 43 -2.71 2.40 -26.08
C TRP A 43 -2.38 2.84 -27.52
N LEU A 44 -3.23 3.67 -28.15
CA LEU A 44 -2.97 4.20 -29.50
C LEU A 44 -1.73 5.11 -29.56
N GLN A 45 -1.43 5.86 -28.49
CA GLN A 45 -0.21 6.66 -28.40
C GLN A 45 1.04 5.78 -28.36
N LEU A 46 1.03 4.73 -27.53
CA LEU A 46 2.12 3.76 -27.47
C LEU A 46 2.29 3.04 -28.82
N TYR A 47 1.20 2.52 -29.38
CA TYR A 47 1.16 1.90 -30.70
C TYR A 47 1.79 2.80 -31.77
N SER A 48 1.29 4.04 -31.89
CA SER A 48 1.78 4.99 -32.90
C SER A 48 3.26 5.29 -32.72
N THR A 49 3.74 5.36 -31.48
CA THR A 49 5.17 5.61 -31.18
C THR A 49 6.05 4.45 -31.64
N VAL A 50 5.61 3.21 -31.38
CA VAL A 50 6.34 1.99 -31.78
C VAL A 50 6.38 1.82 -33.29
N ILE A 51 5.28 2.09 -33.99
CA ILE A 51 5.25 1.98 -35.45
C ILE A 51 6.10 3.08 -36.10
N ARG A 52 6.03 4.31 -35.58
CA ARG A 52 6.88 5.42 -36.07
C ARG A 52 8.36 5.15 -35.86
N SER A 53 8.75 4.59 -34.71
CA SER A 53 10.16 4.27 -34.44
C SER A 53 10.70 3.18 -35.36
N ALA A 54 9.84 2.28 -35.86
CA ALA A 54 10.16 1.32 -36.90
C ALA A 54 10.12 1.90 -38.33
N GLY A 55 9.94 3.21 -38.48
CA GLY A 55 9.88 3.91 -39.77
C GLY A 55 8.52 3.86 -40.47
N GLY A 56 7.46 3.40 -39.79
CA GLY A 56 6.12 3.31 -40.35
C GLY A 56 5.38 4.65 -40.43
N ASP A 57 4.62 4.83 -41.50
CA ASP A 57 3.73 5.98 -41.71
C ASP A 57 2.28 5.67 -41.29
N SER A 58 1.35 6.59 -41.56
CA SER A 58 -0.07 6.42 -41.23
C SER A 58 -0.73 5.23 -41.96
N TYR A 59 -0.26 4.85 -43.15
CA TYR A 59 -0.78 3.69 -43.88
C TYR A 59 -0.29 2.41 -43.23
N VAL A 60 0.99 2.35 -42.89
CA VAL A 60 1.57 1.24 -42.11
C VAL A 60 0.86 1.09 -40.77
N MET A 61 0.55 2.19 -40.08
CA MET A 61 -0.23 2.16 -38.84
C MET A 61 -1.63 1.59 -39.03
N ALA A 62 -2.36 1.98 -40.07
CA ALA A 62 -3.69 1.41 -40.32
C ALA A 62 -3.61 -0.11 -40.58
N ASN A 63 -2.69 -0.55 -41.42
CA ASN A 63 -2.63 -1.95 -41.85
C ASN A 63 -2.01 -2.87 -40.79
N TYR A 64 -1.03 -2.39 -40.02
CA TYR A 64 -0.42 -3.19 -38.95
C TYR A 64 -1.32 -3.35 -37.72
N LEU A 65 -2.35 -2.48 -37.57
CA LEU A 65 -3.20 -2.46 -36.39
C LEU A 65 -3.85 -3.82 -36.15
N LEU A 66 -4.30 -4.51 -37.20
CA LEU A 66 -4.96 -5.82 -37.12
C LEU A 66 -4.14 -6.88 -36.36
N VAL A 67 -2.81 -6.83 -36.52
CA VAL A 67 -1.87 -7.75 -35.84
C VAL A 67 -1.84 -7.47 -34.33
N CYS A 68 -2.02 -6.21 -33.95
CA CYS A 68 -1.99 -5.70 -32.59
C CYS A 68 -3.36 -5.68 -31.89
N LEU A 69 -4.42 -6.18 -32.51
CA LEU A 69 -5.74 -6.31 -31.89
C LEU A 69 -5.97 -7.72 -31.35
N ASP A 70 -6.69 -7.84 -30.24
CA ASP A 70 -7.20 -9.15 -29.79
C ASP A 70 -8.36 -9.65 -30.67
N PRO A 71 -8.66 -10.97 -30.65
CA PRO A 71 -9.71 -11.55 -31.50
C PRO A 71 -11.05 -10.83 -31.41
N ALA A 72 -11.49 -10.44 -30.21
CA ALA A 72 -12.76 -9.75 -30.00
C ALA A 72 -12.77 -8.35 -30.66
N VAL A 73 -11.66 -7.61 -30.57
CA VAL A 73 -11.54 -6.27 -31.18
C VAL A 73 -11.34 -6.37 -32.69
N ARG A 74 -10.68 -7.43 -33.19
CA ARG A 74 -10.61 -7.69 -34.63
C ARG A 74 -12.00 -7.89 -35.25
N ILE A 75 -12.88 -8.62 -34.58
CA ILE A 75 -14.26 -8.81 -35.04
C ILE A 75 -14.96 -7.45 -35.21
N TRP A 76 -14.82 -6.56 -34.24
CA TRP A 76 -15.33 -5.19 -34.35
C TRP A 76 -14.81 -4.49 -35.61
N LEU A 77 -13.49 -4.50 -35.83
CA LEU A 77 -12.87 -3.84 -36.99
C LEU A 77 -13.39 -4.39 -38.32
N THR A 78 -13.56 -5.71 -38.42
CA THR A 78 -14.10 -6.37 -39.62
C THR A 78 -15.61 -6.23 -39.79
N SER A 79 -16.34 -5.88 -38.72
CA SER A 79 -17.80 -5.67 -38.73
C SER A 79 -18.21 -4.25 -39.12
N LEU A 80 -17.24 -3.32 -39.22
CA LEU A 80 -17.50 -1.95 -39.65
C LEU A 80 -17.94 -1.94 -41.12
N LEU A 81 -18.80 -0.97 -41.46
CA LEU A 81 -19.31 -0.80 -42.83
C LEU A 81 -18.15 -0.63 -43.83
N GLU A 82 -18.32 -1.21 -45.01
CA GLU A 82 -17.33 -1.18 -46.10
C GLU A 82 -16.97 0.27 -46.47
N GLU A 83 -15.68 0.49 -46.76
CA GLU A 83 -15.11 1.78 -47.17
C GLU A 83 -15.37 2.97 -46.23
N SER A 84 -15.82 2.71 -45.00
CA SER A 84 -16.20 3.76 -44.05
C SER A 84 -15.02 4.48 -43.39
N MET A 85 -13.77 4.07 -43.67
CA MET A 85 -12.55 4.67 -43.13
C MET A 85 -11.60 5.11 -44.23
N THR A 86 -11.34 6.41 -44.28
CA THR A 86 -10.51 7.04 -45.32
C THR A 86 -9.07 7.29 -44.87
N SER A 87 -8.83 7.26 -43.56
CA SER A 87 -7.55 7.62 -42.96
C SER A 87 -7.29 6.90 -41.63
N TRP A 88 -6.03 6.89 -41.21
CA TRP A 88 -5.63 6.51 -39.85
C TRP A 88 -6.36 7.32 -38.76
N GLY A 89 -6.64 8.61 -39.03
CA GLY A 89 -7.39 9.47 -38.11
C GLY A 89 -8.82 8.99 -37.88
N ASP A 90 -9.51 8.57 -38.95
CA ASP A 90 -10.87 8.03 -38.85
C ASP A 90 -10.91 6.74 -38.05
N LEU A 91 -9.95 5.85 -38.29
CA LEU A 91 -9.80 4.60 -37.56
C LEU A 91 -9.57 4.84 -36.06
N ASN A 92 -8.64 5.73 -35.72
CA ASN A 92 -8.39 6.12 -34.33
C ASN A 92 -9.63 6.67 -33.65
N ARG A 93 -10.34 7.57 -34.33
CA ARG A 93 -11.56 8.18 -33.81
C ARG A 93 -12.62 7.12 -33.55
N LYS A 94 -12.90 6.23 -34.51
CA LYS A 94 -13.89 5.15 -34.35
C LYS A 94 -13.51 4.16 -33.25
N LEU A 95 -12.23 3.82 -33.12
CA LEU A 95 -11.74 2.95 -32.06
C LEU A 95 -11.97 3.59 -30.69
N ILE A 96 -11.62 4.86 -30.54
CA ILE A 96 -11.88 5.61 -29.31
C ILE A 96 -13.38 5.69 -29.03
N GLU A 97 -14.22 6.07 -30.00
CA GLU A 97 -15.67 6.14 -29.84
C GLU A 97 -16.29 4.79 -29.41
N SER A 98 -15.80 3.69 -29.97
CA SER A 98 -16.33 2.35 -29.71
C SER A 98 -15.91 1.80 -28.35
N PHE A 99 -14.67 2.04 -27.91
CA PHE A 99 -14.10 1.41 -26.72
C PHE A 99 -13.86 2.37 -25.53
N GLN A 100 -14.01 3.68 -25.70
CA GLN A 100 -13.82 4.63 -24.59
C GLN A 100 -14.85 4.42 -23.47
N ALA A 101 -16.08 3.99 -23.81
CA ALA A 101 -17.13 3.70 -22.82
C ALA A 101 -16.96 2.32 -22.15
N THR A 102 -16.32 1.37 -22.82
CA THR A 102 -16.03 0.02 -22.29
C THR A 102 -14.69 -0.07 -21.58
N CYS A 103 -13.83 0.94 -21.74
CA CYS A 103 -12.56 1.06 -21.06
C CYS A 103 -12.77 0.95 -19.54
N ASN A 104 -11.89 0.18 -18.90
CA ASN A 104 -11.78 0.19 -17.44
C ASN A 104 -11.66 1.63 -16.98
N ARG A 105 -12.59 2.08 -16.14
CA ARG A 105 -12.59 3.47 -15.66
C ARG A 105 -11.20 3.75 -15.08
N PRO A 106 -10.50 4.80 -15.54
CA PRO A 106 -9.22 5.16 -14.96
C PRO A 106 -9.42 5.32 -13.46
N SER A 107 -8.56 4.66 -12.68
CA SER A 107 -8.65 4.71 -11.23
C SER A 107 -8.62 6.18 -10.80
N ASN A 108 -9.45 6.55 -9.84
CA ASN A 108 -9.56 7.91 -9.35
C ASN A 108 -9.33 7.94 -7.84
N HIS A 109 -9.24 9.14 -7.25
CA HIS A 109 -8.91 9.28 -5.83
C HIS A 109 -9.86 8.53 -4.88
N PHE A 110 -11.12 8.28 -5.26
CA PHE A 110 -12.03 7.47 -4.45
C PHE A 110 -11.56 6.01 -4.34
N ASP A 111 -10.83 5.48 -5.33
CA ASP A 111 -10.30 4.12 -5.29
C ASP A 111 -9.22 3.94 -4.21
N LEU A 112 -8.47 5.00 -3.88
CA LEU A 112 -7.56 5.01 -2.72
C LEU A 112 -8.32 4.79 -1.41
N THR A 113 -9.52 5.37 -1.31
CA THR A 113 -10.38 5.18 -0.13
C THR A 113 -10.97 3.77 -0.04
N ARG A 114 -10.76 2.89 -1.02
CA ARG A 114 -11.21 1.48 -0.95
C ARG A 114 -10.13 0.57 -0.38
N ILE A 115 -8.88 1.03 -0.33
CA ILE A 115 -7.75 0.26 0.17
C ILE A 115 -7.71 0.37 1.68
N LYS A 116 -8.13 -0.70 2.36
CA LYS A 116 -8.16 -0.80 3.81
C LYS A 116 -7.18 -1.86 4.30
N GLN A 117 -6.43 -1.53 5.36
CA GLN A 117 -5.58 -2.50 6.03
C GLN A 117 -6.41 -3.64 6.64
N LYS A 118 -6.13 -4.87 6.23
CA LYS A 118 -6.82 -6.09 6.70
C LYS A 118 -6.40 -6.43 8.15
N THR A 119 -7.20 -7.26 8.82
CA THR A 119 -7.08 -7.51 10.28
C THR A 119 -5.77 -8.19 10.71
N ASN A 120 -5.04 -8.84 9.80
CA ASN A 120 -3.75 -9.50 10.07
C ASN A 120 -2.69 -9.09 9.04
N GLU A 121 -2.85 -7.93 8.40
CA GLU A 121 -1.91 -7.44 7.40
C GLU A 121 -0.88 -6.51 8.05
N PRO A 122 0.42 -6.83 7.94
CA PRO A 122 1.49 -5.96 8.42
C PRO A 122 1.40 -4.58 7.77
N LEU A 123 1.71 -3.51 8.51
CA LEU A 123 1.64 -2.15 7.98
C LEU A 123 2.50 -1.97 6.71
N CYS A 124 3.67 -2.62 6.64
CA CYS A 124 4.55 -2.58 5.48
C CYS A 124 3.85 -3.06 4.20
N ASP A 125 3.06 -4.14 4.27
CA ASP A 125 2.38 -4.70 3.10
C ASP A 125 1.18 -3.86 2.68
N TYR A 126 0.50 -3.23 3.65
CA TYR A 126 -0.53 -2.23 3.37
C TYR A 126 0.06 -1.00 2.66
N ILE A 127 1.18 -0.45 3.15
CA ILE A 127 1.85 0.70 2.53
C ILE A 127 2.20 0.40 1.08
N LYS A 128 2.80 -0.77 0.79
CA LYS A 128 3.12 -1.19 -0.58
C LYS A 128 1.89 -1.24 -1.49
N GLN A 129 0.79 -1.84 -1.03
CA GLN A 129 -0.45 -1.92 -1.81
C GLN A 129 -1.06 -0.54 -2.06
N PHE A 130 -1.08 0.32 -1.04
CA PHE A 130 -1.60 1.67 -1.18
C PHE A 130 -0.74 2.50 -2.15
N PHE A 131 0.58 2.40 -2.05
CA PHE A 131 1.51 3.09 -2.95
C PHE A 131 1.37 2.61 -4.40
N ALA A 132 1.27 1.29 -4.63
CA ALA A 132 1.04 0.73 -5.96
C ALA A 132 -0.24 1.29 -6.59
N LYS A 133 -1.34 1.37 -5.83
CA LYS A 133 -2.58 1.98 -6.34
C LYS A 133 -2.43 3.48 -6.58
N LYS A 134 -1.73 4.19 -5.69
CA LYS A 134 -1.45 5.62 -5.87
C LYS A 134 -0.67 5.89 -7.15
N THR A 135 0.26 5.00 -7.55
CA THR A 135 1.01 5.17 -8.79
C THR A 135 0.16 5.00 -10.06
N GLU A 136 -0.98 4.31 -9.98
CA GLU A 136 -1.94 4.20 -11.07
C GLU A 136 -2.80 5.47 -11.26
N ILE A 137 -2.82 6.38 -10.28
CA ILE A 137 -3.71 7.54 -10.26
C ILE A 137 -2.90 8.84 -10.33
N PRO A 138 -2.73 9.43 -11.53
CA PRO A 138 -2.00 10.67 -11.67
C PRO A 138 -2.78 11.87 -11.12
N ASN A 139 -2.05 12.93 -10.76
CA ASN A 139 -2.59 14.28 -10.44
C ASN A 139 -3.58 14.35 -9.25
N VAL A 140 -3.44 13.49 -8.25
CA VAL A 140 -4.21 13.61 -7.01
C VAL A 140 -3.49 14.55 -6.03
N PRO A 141 -4.16 15.57 -5.46
CA PRO A 141 -3.56 16.43 -4.44
C PRO A 141 -3.12 15.65 -3.21
N ASP A 142 -1.96 15.99 -2.65
CA ASP A 142 -1.37 15.31 -1.49
C ASP A 142 -2.34 15.17 -0.33
N GLN A 143 -3.11 16.22 -0.05
CA GLN A 143 -4.08 16.23 1.05
C GLN A 143 -5.19 15.18 0.87
N GLN A 144 -5.60 14.89 -0.36
CA GLN A 144 -6.59 13.84 -0.63
C GLN A 144 -5.97 12.45 -0.46
N ILE A 145 -4.72 12.26 -0.87
CA ILE A 145 -3.98 11.00 -0.69
C ILE A 145 -3.79 10.73 0.81
N ILE A 146 -3.35 11.74 1.56
CA ILE A 146 -3.09 11.64 3.00
C ILE A 146 -4.39 11.33 3.75
N ALA A 147 -5.49 12.04 3.45
CA ALA A 147 -6.79 11.76 4.05
C ALA A 147 -7.28 10.33 3.73
N ALA A 148 -7.14 9.87 2.49
CA ALA A 148 -7.51 8.51 2.09
C ALA A 148 -6.67 7.44 2.82
N PHE A 149 -5.36 7.68 2.97
CA PHE A 149 -4.44 6.82 3.69
C PHE A 149 -4.78 6.75 5.18
N GLN A 150 -4.92 7.90 5.85
CA GLN A 150 -5.27 7.99 7.26
C GLN A 150 -6.60 7.31 7.60
N GLY A 151 -7.62 7.50 6.76
CA GLY A 151 -8.97 6.95 7.00
C GLY A 151 -9.06 5.42 6.91
N ARG A 152 -7.98 4.74 6.56
CA ARG A 152 -7.96 3.31 6.21
C ARG A 152 -6.88 2.48 6.90
N ILE A 153 -6.03 3.12 7.69
CA ILE A 153 -5.03 2.50 8.57
C ILE A 153 -5.68 2.08 9.89
N ARG A 154 -5.16 1.03 10.51
CA ARG A 154 -5.66 0.53 11.81
C ARG A 154 -4.95 1.11 13.02
N SER A 155 -3.72 1.58 12.85
CA SER A 155 -2.89 2.12 13.94
C SER A 155 -3.31 3.54 14.29
N ASP A 156 -4.03 3.70 15.42
CA ASP A 156 -4.44 5.01 15.94
C ASP A 156 -3.25 5.92 16.23
N ASP A 157 -2.12 5.36 16.67
CA ASP A 157 -0.90 6.12 16.95
C ASP A 157 -0.31 6.71 15.66
N LEU A 158 -0.30 5.93 14.58
CA LEU A 158 0.15 6.42 13.27
C LEU A 158 -0.81 7.48 12.72
N VAL A 159 -2.13 7.25 12.81
CA VAL A 159 -3.14 8.21 12.37
C VAL A 159 -2.99 9.54 13.12
N ARG A 160 -2.77 9.50 14.44
CA ARG A 160 -2.54 10.69 15.27
C ARG A 160 -1.25 11.42 14.91
N GLU A 161 -0.17 10.69 14.64
CA GLU A 161 1.11 11.31 14.28
C GLU A 161 1.03 12.00 12.92
N ILE A 162 0.49 11.31 11.90
CA ILE A 162 0.27 11.92 10.58
C ILE A 162 -0.68 13.12 10.71
N GLY A 163 -1.76 13.00 11.49
CA GLY A 163 -2.74 14.08 11.67
C GLY A 163 -2.13 15.33 12.27
N ARG A 164 -1.32 15.18 13.33
CA ARG A 164 -0.62 16.31 13.96
C ARG A 164 0.35 16.97 12.99
N ARG A 165 1.19 16.17 12.34
CA ARG A 165 2.21 16.66 11.40
C ARG A 165 1.58 17.32 10.17
N ASN A 166 0.50 16.76 9.65
CA ASN A 166 -0.22 17.32 8.51
C ASN A 166 -0.91 18.65 8.85
N HIS A 167 -1.49 18.76 10.04
CA HIS A 167 -2.06 20.02 10.52
C HIS A 167 -1.00 21.12 10.65
N ASP A 168 0.17 20.78 11.20
CA ASP A 168 1.20 21.79 11.51
C ASP A 168 2.01 22.23 10.29
N LEU A 169 2.25 21.32 9.33
CA LEU A 169 3.21 21.55 8.24
C LEU A 169 2.66 21.33 6.83
N MET A 170 1.39 20.94 6.67
CA MET A 170 0.82 20.53 5.38
C MET A 170 1.71 19.49 4.68
N LEU A 171 1.66 18.25 5.19
CA LEU A 171 2.54 17.19 4.70
C LEU A 171 2.36 16.95 3.21
N THR A 172 3.48 16.61 2.58
CA THR A 172 3.48 16.00 1.26
C THR A 172 3.15 14.52 1.35
N THR A 173 2.74 13.93 0.22
CA THR A 173 2.51 12.48 0.13
C THR A 173 3.77 11.69 0.51
N GLN A 174 4.95 12.19 0.14
CA GLN A 174 6.22 11.54 0.44
C GLN A 174 6.50 11.52 1.94
N GLU A 175 6.40 12.66 2.62
CA GLU A 175 6.65 12.74 4.07
C GLU A 175 5.65 11.87 4.87
N CYS A 176 4.41 11.76 4.41
CA CYS A 176 3.42 10.86 4.99
C CYS A 176 3.89 9.40 4.94
N PHE A 177 4.39 8.94 3.79
CA PHE A 177 4.92 7.57 3.66
C PHE A 177 6.20 7.36 4.45
N GLU A 178 7.09 8.35 4.56
CA GLU A 178 8.29 8.25 5.40
C GLU A 178 7.95 8.09 6.89
N ILE A 179 6.88 8.74 7.37
CA ILE A 179 6.37 8.52 8.73
C ILE A 179 5.84 7.09 8.85
N ALA A 180 5.03 6.64 7.90
CA ALA A 180 4.43 5.31 7.91
C ALA A 180 5.49 4.19 7.89
N ASP A 181 6.54 4.33 7.09
CA ASP A 181 7.64 3.37 7.01
C ASP A 181 8.40 3.22 8.34
N LYS A 182 8.61 4.33 9.07
CA LYS A 182 9.21 4.28 10.41
C LYS A 182 8.36 3.49 11.40
N PHE A 183 7.03 3.63 11.31
CA PHE A 183 6.10 2.85 12.11
C PHE A 183 6.11 1.36 11.70
N ALA A 184 6.13 1.07 10.40
CA ALA A 184 6.20 -0.30 9.89
C ALA A 184 7.48 -1.01 10.35
N PHE A 185 8.62 -0.30 10.34
CA PHE A 185 9.86 -0.81 10.91
C PHE A 185 9.72 -1.10 12.41
N GLY A 186 9.14 -0.17 13.18
CA GLY A 186 8.87 -0.36 14.60
C GLY A 186 8.01 -1.59 14.89
N GLU A 187 6.96 -1.84 14.09
CA GLU A 187 6.10 -3.02 14.21
C GLU A 187 6.89 -4.32 14.00
N SER A 188 7.73 -4.38 12.96
CA SER A 188 8.56 -5.56 12.67
C SER A 188 9.51 -5.91 13.83
N VAL A 189 10.13 -4.90 14.44
CA VAL A 189 11.02 -5.08 15.61
C VAL A 189 10.24 -5.65 16.80
N LEU A 190 9.02 -5.18 17.05
CA LEU A 190 8.17 -5.68 18.13
C LEU A 190 7.73 -7.13 17.89
N ASP A 191 7.40 -7.48 16.65
CA ASP A 191 7.04 -8.84 16.27
C ASP A 191 8.20 -9.82 16.46
N ASP A 192 9.43 -9.44 16.09
CA ASP A 192 10.64 -10.24 16.32
C ASP A 192 10.88 -10.52 17.81
N ILE A 193 10.71 -9.48 18.65
CA ILE A 193 10.83 -9.62 20.11
C ILE A 193 9.75 -10.58 20.62
N ARG A 194 8.51 -10.47 20.13
CA ARG A 194 7.39 -11.33 20.54
C ARG A 194 7.55 -12.77 20.06
N GLY A 195 8.09 -12.98 18.86
CA GLY A 195 8.43 -14.29 18.29
C GLY A 195 9.45 -15.03 19.15
N LYS A 196 10.56 -14.37 19.51
CA LYS A 196 11.57 -14.92 20.42
C LYS A 196 11.02 -15.25 21.81
N GLY A 197 10.05 -14.48 22.30
CA GLY A 197 9.37 -14.75 23.57
C GLY A 197 8.48 -16.00 23.56
N LYS A 198 7.87 -16.31 22.42
CA LYS A 198 7.04 -17.53 22.24
C LYS A 198 7.91 -18.79 22.11
N GLU A 199 9.05 -18.71 21.42
CA GLU A 199 10.00 -19.81 21.28
C GLU A 199 10.59 -20.21 22.64
N LYS A 200 11.05 -19.24 23.44
CA LYS A 200 11.53 -19.48 24.82
C LYS A 200 10.48 -20.10 25.74
N ARG A 201 9.18 -19.82 25.52
CA ARG A 201 8.09 -20.44 26.30
C ARG A 201 7.80 -21.88 25.84
N ARG A 202 7.99 -22.18 24.56
CA ARG A 202 7.83 -23.53 24.00
C ARG A 202 8.94 -24.46 24.50
N ASP A 203 10.19 -23.98 24.50
CA ASP A 203 11.34 -24.73 25.02
C ASP A 203 11.19 -25.07 26.51
N LYS A 204 10.65 -24.13 27.31
CA LYS A 204 10.41 -24.33 28.75
C LYS A 204 9.27 -25.32 29.04
N LEU A 205 8.27 -25.42 28.16
CA LEU A 205 7.16 -26.37 28.29
C LEU A 205 7.57 -27.79 27.85
N GLU A 206 8.48 -27.91 26.88
CA GLU A 206 9.06 -29.21 26.51
C GLU A 206 10.09 -29.72 27.53
N SER A 207 10.90 -28.83 28.14
CA SER A 207 11.86 -29.24 29.17
C SER A 207 11.16 -29.74 30.45
N SER A 208 10.04 -29.13 30.86
CA SER A 208 9.29 -29.56 32.06
C SER A 208 8.49 -30.85 31.89
N LYS A 209 8.33 -31.39 30.67
CA LYS A 209 7.63 -32.67 30.44
C LYS A 209 8.53 -33.90 30.54
N LYS A 210 9.86 -33.75 30.67
CA LYS A 210 10.79 -34.89 30.75
C LYS A 210 11.14 -35.36 32.17
N ASP A 211 10.77 -34.61 33.23
CA ASP A 211 11.22 -34.91 34.60
C ASP A 211 10.20 -35.62 35.53
N MET A 212 9.05 -36.09 35.02
CA MET A 212 8.05 -36.81 35.83
C MET A 212 7.91 -38.32 35.55
N LYS A 213 9.00 -39.02 35.22
CA LYS A 213 8.98 -40.49 35.31
C LYS A 213 10.36 -41.10 35.56
N ARG A 214 10.64 -41.43 36.82
CA ARG A 214 11.07 -42.77 37.30
C ARG A 214 11.64 -42.69 38.72
N LYS A 215 11.18 -43.59 39.59
CA LYS A 215 11.86 -44.04 40.82
C LYS A 215 12.29 -45.52 40.63
N PRO A 216 13.19 -46.05 41.47
CA PRO A 216 14.46 -46.65 41.02
C PRO A 216 14.44 -48.18 41.04
N ASP A 217 15.47 -48.81 40.45
CA ASP A 217 16.21 -49.88 41.13
C ASP A 217 17.58 -50.12 40.48
N ASN A 218 18.61 -49.96 41.34
CA ASN A 218 19.85 -50.70 41.52
C ASN A 218 20.66 -51.35 40.37
N VAL A 219 21.99 -51.22 40.53
CA VAL A 219 23.11 -52.12 40.14
C VAL A 219 23.96 -51.75 38.91
N VAL A 220 25.05 -51.04 39.26
CA VAL A 220 26.47 -51.06 38.86
C VAL A 220 27.05 -50.59 37.51
N HIS A 221 28.09 -49.78 37.74
CA HIS A 221 29.45 -49.75 37.19
C HIS A 221 29.80 -48.93 35.93
N THR A 222 30.79 -48.08 36.21
CA THR A 222 31.98 -47.71 35.43
C THR A 222 31.92 -46.57 34.41
N VAL A 223 32.60 -45.50 34.84
CA VAL A 223 33.59 -44.65 34.16
C VAL A 223 33.28 -44.04 32.79
N ASP A 224 33.32 -42.71 32.84
CA ASP A 224 34.26 -41.83 32.14
C ASP A 224 33.66 -40.77 31.22
N ARG A 225 34.22 -39.59 31.46
CA ARG A 225 33.87 -38.25 31.03
C ARG A 225 34.36 -38.05 29.60
N LEU A 226 33.57 -37.43 28.72
CA LEU A 226 34.11 -36.45 27.76
C LEU A 226 33.03 -35.45 27.26
N GLN A 227 33.05 -34.28 27.89
CA GLN A 227 33.03 -32.93 27.31
C GLN A 227 32.00 -32.57 26.20
N LYS A 228 31.08 -31.65 26.53
CA LYS A 228 30.64 -30.58 25.61
C LYS A 228 30.74 -29.20 26.27
N SER A 229 31.40 -28.31 25.54
CA SER A 229 31.80 -26.92 25.83
C SER A 229 30.63 -25.97 26.19
N PRO A 230 30.85 -24.85 26.92
CA PRO A 230 29.78 -24.09 27.56
C PRO A 230 29.13 -23.03 26.64
N ARG A 231 27.79 -22.96 26.68
CA ARG A 231 26.99 -21.87 26.09
C ARG A 231 27.04 -20.65 27.01
N THR A 232 27.49 -19.52 26.47
CA THR A 232 27.43 -18.19 27.10
C THR A 232 25.99 -17.82 27.42
N SER A 233 25.61 -17.83 28.71
CA SER A 233 24.32 -17.37 29.20
C SER A 233 24.25 -15.84 29.16
N GLN A 234 23.27 -15.28 28.44
CA GLN A 234 23.03 -13.84 28.43
C GLN A 234 22.57 -13.34 29.81
N PRO A 235 22.98 -12.12 30.23
CA PRO A 235 22.67 -11.57 31.53
C PRO A 235 21.17 -11.28 31.67
N SER A 236 20.64 -11.52 32.88
CA SER A 236 19.23 -11.33 33.23
C SER A 236 18.83 -9.86 33.13
N THR A 237 17.54 -9.57 32.92
CA THR A 237 17.02 -8.18 32.94
C THR A 237 17.31 -7.46 34.25
N ASP A 238 17.39 -8.19 35.36
CA ASP A 238 17.71 -7.62 36.67
C ASP A 238 19.22 -7.28 36.78
N GLU A 239 20.05 -8.01 36.04
CA GLU A 239 21.50 -7.82 35.95
C GLU A 239 21.82 -6.60 35.07
N LEU A 240 21.08 -6.42 33.95
CA LEU A 240 21.17 -5.25 33.09
C LEU A 240 20.70 -3.96 33.77
N LEU A 241 19.65 -4.03 34.59
CA LEU A 241 19.14 -2.86 35.32
C LEU A 241 20.01 -2.46 36.52
N SER A 242 20.77 -3.41 37.07
CA SER A 242 21.70 -3.17 38.17
C SER A 242 23.03 -2.54 37.73
N GLY A 243 23.33 -2.58 36.43
CA GLY A 243 24.51 -2.00 35.82
C GLY A 243 24.46 -0.48 35.57
N PRO A 244 25.57 0.10 35.07
CA PRO A 244 25.65 1.52 34.73
C PRO A 244 24.67 1.88 33.60
N CYS A 245 24.15 3.10 33.63
CA CYS A 245 23.12 3.52 32.69
C CYS A 245 23.64 3.63 31.25
N LEU A 246 23.17 2.75 30.37
CA LEU A 246 23.56 2.72 28.96
C LEU A 246 23.01 3.93 28.16
N TRP A 247 21.96 4.59 28.65
CA TRP A 247 21.41 5.81 28.02
C TRP A 247 22.22 7.07 28.36
N HIS A 248 23.00 7.03 29.45
CA HIS A 248 23.80 8.15 29.90
C HIS A 248 25.22 7.66 30.22
N PRO A 249 26.08 7.44 29.20
CA PRO A 249 27.40 6.82 29.39
C PRO A 249 28.35 7.61 30.31
N LYS A 250 28.12 8.92 30.46
CA LYS A 250 28.87 9.82 31.36
C LYS A 250 28.19 10.03 32.71
N GLY A 251 27.00 9.47 32.91
CA GLY A 251 26.20 9.66 34.11
C GLY A 251 26.54 8.61 35.16
N ASN A 252 26.80 9.04 36.39
CA ASN A 252 27.15 8.14 37.50
C ASN A 252 25.89 7.58 38.21
N HIS A 253 24.98 6.97 37.45
CA HIS A 253 23.75 6.38 37.98
C HIS A 253 23.44 5.02 37.37
N LYS A 254 22.67 4.20 38.11
CA LYS A 254 22.26 2.87 37.67
C LYS A 254 21.10 2.94 36.68
N ALA A 255 21.04 1.99 35.74
CA ALA A 255 19.97 1.94 34.75
C ALA A 255 18.56 1.86 35.37
N LYS A 256 18.41 1.18 36.51
CA LYS A 256 17.16 1.10 37.29
C LYS A 256 16.64 2.45 37.76
N ASP A 257 17.53 3.33 38.20
CA ASP A 257 17.17 4.65 38.73
C ASP A 257 16.80 5.61 37.60
N CYS A 258 17.50 5.53 36.46
CA CYS A 258 17.12 6.24 35.24
C CYS A 258 15.73 5.84 34.76
N TYR A 259 15.44 4.54 34.75
CA TYR A 259 14.17 3.99 34.29
C TYR A 259 13.00 4.43 35.17
N ARG A 260 13.19 4.41 36.51
CA ARG A 260 12.20 4.90 37.48
C ARG A 260 11.93 6.39 37.31
N LEU A 261 12.98 7.21 37.23
CA LEU A 261 12.85 8.66 37.07
C LEU A 261 12.14 9.02 35.76
N LYS A 262 12.50 8.36 34.64
CA LYS A 262 11.85 8.56 33.34
C LYS A 262 10.36 8.23 33.41
N ARG A 263 9.99 7.14 34.08
CA ARG A 263 8.57 6.74 34.26
C ARG A 263 7.80 7.73 35.13
N SER A 264 8.40 8.20 36.24
CA SER A 264 7.78 9.20 37.11
C SER A 264 7.63 10.57 36.44
N ALA A 265 8.62 11.01 35.66
CA ALA A 265 8.55 12.25 34.88
C ALA A 265 7.45 12.18 33.81
N MET A 266 7.34 11.06 33.09
CA MET A 266 6.25 10.84 32.14
C MET A 266 4.87 10.80 32.81
N ALA A 267 4.76 10.31 34.04
CA ALA A 267 3.52 10.35 34.81
C ALA A 267 3.16 11.78 35.28
N ALA A 268 4.15 12.56 35.74
CA ALA A 268 3.95 13.95 36.16
C ALA A 268 3.48 14.85 34.99
N LEU A 269 4.03 14.64 33.79
CA LEU A 269 3.58 15.36 32.57
C LEU A 269 2.15 15.00 32.15
N LYS A 270 1.63 13.83 32.55
CA LYS A 270 0.21 13.49 32.35
C LYS A 270 -0.69 14.20 33.35
N VAL A 271 -0.27 14.31 34.61
CA VAL A 271 -1.05 15.00 35.65
C VAL A 271 -1.11 16.52 35.41
N ALA A 272 -0.04 17.12 34.89
CA ALA A 272 -0.02 18.56 34.57
C ALA A 272 -0.96 18.98 33.41
N LYS A 273 -1.48 18.02 32.63
CA LYS A 273 -2.44 18.30 31.53
C LYS A 273 -3.91 18.26 31.96
N ASP A 274 -4.22 17.79 33.16
CA ASP A 274 -5.59 17.73 33.69
C ASP A 274 -5.72 18.59 34.96
N PRO A 275 -6.29 19.82 34.91
CA PRO A 275 -6.53 20.59 36.12
C PRO A 275 -7.67 19.96 36.94
N PRO A 276 -7.68 20.11 38.29
CA PRO A 276 -8.68 19.47 39.13
C PRO A 276 -10.06 20.09 38.91
N ARG A 277 -11.08 19.24 38.70
CA ARG A 277 -12.49 19.64 38.63
C ARG A 277 -12.92 20.27 39.95
N ARG A 278 -13.36 21.54 39.92
CA ARG A 278 -14.11 22.18 41.01
C ARG A 278 -15.43 21.42 41.21
N ASN A 279 -15.63 20.86 42.41
CA ASN A 279 -16.93 20.37 42.84
C ASN A 279 -17.81 21.56 43.22
N SER A 280 -18.84 21.85 42.43
CA SER A 280 -19.94 22.74 42.80
C SER A 280 -21.00 21.93 43.56
N LYS A 281 -20.93 21.96 44.89
CA LYS A 281 -22.10 21.83 45.75
C LYS A 281 -22.22 23.16 46.48
N ASP A 282 -23.19 23.96 46.09
CA ASP A 282 -24.03 24.62 47.09
C ASP A 282 -25.43 24.82 46.54
N LYS A 283 -26.39 24.32 47.31
CA LYS A 283 -27.82 24.53 47.15
C LYS A 283 -28.17 25.71 48.06
N THR A 284 -28.89 26.68 47.52
CA THR A 284 -29.93 27.37 48.28
C THR A 284 -31.10 27.60 47.35
N ASN A 285 -32.17 26.83 47.60
CA ASN A 285 -33.52 27.18 47.20
C ASN A 285 -33.92 28.41 48.01
N ASP A 286 -34.57 29.38 47.37
CA ASP A 286 -35.42 30.33 48.06
C ASP A 286 -36.69 30.52 47.22
N ASP A 287 -37.81 30.14 47.83
CA ASP A 287 -39.18 30.29 47.33
C ASP A 287 -39.62 31.73 47.61
N GLY A 288 -40.27 32.39 46.65
CA GLY A 288 -40.68 33.79 46.79
C GLY A 288 -41.63 34.29 45.72
N ASP A 289 -42.86 33.81 45.83
CA ASP A 289 -44.16 34.30 45.34
C ASP A 289 -44.29 35.73 44.76
N LYS A 290 -45.22 35.81 43.78
CA LYS A 290 -46.18 36.90 43.45
C LYS A 290 -45.95 37.92 42.32
N ASP A 291 -46.90 37.81 41.38
CA ASP A 291 -47.86 38.83 40.91
C ASP A 291 -47.45 39.86 39.83
N ASP A 292 -48.10 39.66 38.68
CA ASP A 292 -49.06 40.59 38.06
C ASP A 292 -48.61 41.53 36.92
N SER A 293 -49.53 41.59 35.95
CA SER A 293 -49.85 42.63 34.97
C SER A 293 -49.06 42.76 33.66
N GLY A 294 -49.81 42.78 32.55
CA GLY A 294 -49.46 43.58 31.36
C GLY A 294 -49.82 42.98 30.01
N GLU A 295 -51.01 43.31 29.50
CA GLU A 295 -51.42 43.20 28.09
C GLU A 295 -50.43 43.87 27.12
N PHE A 296 -50.12 43.22 25.99
CA PHE A 296 -50.63 43.52 24.63
C PHE A 296 -50.00 42.55 23.61
#